data_AF-A0AAV6XH79-F1
#
_entry.id   AF-A0AAV6XH79-F1
#
_cell.length_a   1.000
_cell.length_b   1.000
_cell.length_c   1.000
_cell.angle_alpha   90.00
_cell.angle_beta   90.00
_cell.angle_gamma   90.00
#
_symmetry.space_group_name_H-M   'P 1'
#
loop_
_entity.id
_entity.type
_entity.pdbx_description
1 polymer ?
#
loop_
_entity_poly.entity_id
_entity_poly.type
_entity_poly.pdbx_seq_one_letter_code
_entity_poly.pdbx_strand_id
1 'polypeptide(L)'
;MPSMLCPLNSDMRFVIYVKKGIYYENVRVENEKWNVMMFGDGLDNTIVSSNLSIASGTPTILTATFAAYGKGFIARDMGFQNTAGAAMYQAVALLSKSDQSVFYRCSIDAYQDTLYTQSNRQFYRECKIYGTIDIIFGDSSVVIQNSTILVKRPLLGQINTITAQGKSQPAFQHWHIHTKLYYSTCRESFGGSNILGSAMEKLLDHCYHGKPIGKLD
;
A
#
# COMPACT_ATOMS: atom_id res chain seq x y z
N MET A 1 19.01 1.71 5.56
CA MET A 1 19.79 1.50 4.29
C MET A 1 20.85 2.58 4.05
N PRO A 2 22.03 2.29 3.46
CA PRO A 2 23.07 3.30 3.22
C PRO A 2 22.68 4.21 2.03
N SER A 3 22.05 5.35 2.34
CA SER A 3 21.67 6.40 1.38
C SER A 3 22.84 6.98 0.57
N MET A 4 24.08 6.72 0.98
CA MET A 4 25.31 7.21 0.36
C MET A 4 25.73 6.42 -0.90
N LEU A 5 25.25 5.19 -1.10
CA LEU A 5 25.66 4.34 -2.24
C LEU A 5 24.81 4.53 -3.50
N CYS A 6 23.56 4.97 -3.35
CA CYS A 6 22.70 5.21 -4.50
C CYS A 6 23.09 6.55 -5.17
N PRO A 7 23.39 6.58 -6.47
CA PRO A 7 23.70 7.83 -7.17
C PRO A 7 22.50 8.78 -7.13
N LEU A 8 22.80 10.09 -7.13
CA LEU A 8 21.80 11.15 -7.20
C LEU A 8 21.43 11.40 -8.67
N ASN A 9 20.14 11.57 -8.93
CA ASN A 9 19.55 11.96 -10.22
C ASN A 9 20.07 11.14 -11.41
N SER A 10 20.34 9.84 -11.20
CA SER A 10 20.84 8.97 -12.26
C SER A 10 19.74 8.61 -13.24
N ASP A 11 20.02 8.73 -14.54
CA ASP A 11 19.16 8.21 -15.60
C ASP A 11 19.30 6.69 -15.80
N MET A 12 20.27 6.07 -15.12
CA MET A 12 20.49 4.62 -15.12
C MET A 12 19.77 3.97 -13.94
N ARG A 13 19.32 2.72 -14.13
CA ARG A 13 18.69 1.94 -13.06
C ARG A 13 19.72 1.49 -12.04
N PHE A 14 19.53 1.87 -10.78
CA PHE A 14 20.32 1.37 -9.64
C PHE A 14 19.57 0.23 -8.95
N VAL A 15 20.14 -0.97 -8.96
CA VAL A 15 19.46 -2.18 -8.46
C VAL A 15 19.97 -2.56 -7.08
N ILE A 16 19.06 -2.72 -6.13
CA ILE A 16 19.31 -3.17 -4.77
C ILE A 16 18.60 -4.52 -4.59
N TYR A 17 19.40 -5.55 -4.32
CA TYR A 17 18.89 -6.85 -3.92
C TYR A 17 18.83 -6.93 -2.38
N VAL A 18 17.66 -7.28 -1.86
CA VAL A 18 17.40 -7.41 -0.42
C VAL A 18 17.08 -8.88 -0.13
N LYS A 19 17.99 -9.56 0.59
CA LYS A 19 17.82 -10.98 0.93
C LYS A 19 16.57 -11.21 1.79
N LYS A 20 16.15 -12.48 1.90
CA LYS A 20 15.10 -12.89 2.85
C LYS A 20 15.42 -12.42 4.26
N GLY A 21 14.38 -11.94 4.95
CA GLY A 21 14.47 -11.40 6.29
C GLY A 21 13.38 -10.38 6.58
N ILE A 22 13.20 -10.07 7.87
CA ILE A 22 12.38 -8.97 8.34
C ILE A 22 13.31 -7.84 8.77
N TYR A 23 13.14 -6.68 8.17
CA TYR A 23 13.96 -5.48 8.36
C TYR A 23 13.14 -4.44 9.12
N TYR A 24 13.44 -4.28 10.41
CA TYR A 24 12.75 -3.31 11.26
C TYR A 24 13.35 -1.90 11.10
N GLU A 25 12.92 -1.18 10.07
CA GLU A 25 13.38 0.19 9.77
C GLU A 25 12.30 0.99 9.03
N ASN A 26 12.35 2.31 9.15
CA ASN A 26 11.61 3.22 8.28
C ASN A 26 12.51 3.65 7.12
N VAL A 27 12.18 3.23 5.89
CA VAL A 27 13.01 3.50 4.70
C VAL A 27 12.42 4.66 3.90
N ARG A 28 13.29 5.57 3.45
CA ARG A 28 12.93 6.67 2.56
C ARG A 28 13.84 6.66 1.34
N VAL A 29 13.24 6.55 0.15
CA VAL A 29 13.93 6.73 -1.14
C VAL A 29 13.67 8.17 -1.58
N GLU A 30 14.60 9.05 -1.22
CA GLU A 30 14.46 10.50 -1.37
C GLU A 30 14.28 10.96 -2.82
N ASN A 31 13.83 12.21 -3.01
CA ASN A 31 13.45 12.76 -4.32
C ASN A 31 14.59 12.70 -5.35
N GLU A 32 15.84 12.83 -4.91
CA GLU A 32 17.04 12.80 -5.73
C GLU A 32 17.47 11.37 -6.08
N LYS A 33 16.86 10.32 -5.50
CA LYS A 33 17.22 8.92 -5.76
C LYS A 33 16.38 8.36 -6.90
N TRP A 34 16.74 8.72 -8.13
CA TRP A 34 16.01 8.31 -9.34
C TRP A 34 16.32 6.88 -9.76
N ASN A 35 15.33 6.24 -10.40
CA ASN A 35 15.47 4.93 -11.06
C ASN A 35 16.00 3.81 -10.15
N VAL A 36 15.72 3.90 -8.84
CA VAL A 36 16.05 2.83 -7.89
C VAL A 36 15.09 1.67 -8.08
N MET A 37 15.64 0.48 -8.29
CA MET A 37 14.90 -0.77 -8.25
C MET A 37 15.33 -1.57 -7.03
N MET A 38 14.38 -1.92 -6.17
CA MET A 38 14.57 -2.83 -5.05
C MET A 38 13.84 -4.14 -5.34
N PHE A 39 14.51 -5.26 -5.12
CA PHE A 39 13.85 -6.56 -5.20
C PHE A 39 14.33 -7.52 -4.12
N GLY A 40 13.47 -8.46 -3.74
CA GLY A 40 13.76 -9.44 -2.70
C GLY A 40 13.50 -10.88 -3.08
N ASP A 41 13.57 -11.76 -2.08
CA ASP A 41 13.42 -13.22 -2.20
C ASP A 41 11.94 -13.67 -2.20
N GLY A 42 11.00 -12.73 -2.33
CA GLY A 42 9.56 -12.98 -2.34
C GLY A 42 8.81 -12.06 -1.38
N LEU A 43 7.56 -11.76 -1.75
CA LEU A 43 6.70 -10.82 -1.03
C LEU A 43 6.39 -11.21 0.43
N ASP A 44 6.51 -12.51 0.75
CA ASP A 44 6.33 -13.07 2.09
C ASP A 44 7.68 -13.40 2.78
N ASN A 45 8.82 -13.23 2.09
CA ASN A 45 10.16 -13.63 2.56
C ASN A 45 11.07 -12.44 2.87
N THR A 46 10.90 -11.32 2.17
CA THR A 46 11.68 -10.10 2.35
C THR A 46 10.73 -8.98 2.74
N ILE A 47 10.73 -8.59 4.02
CA ILE A 47 9.72 -7.67 4.59
C ILE A 47 10.42 -6.48 5.24
N VAL A 48 10.04 -5.26 4.86
CA VAL A 48 10.36 -4.04 5.63
C VAL A 48 9.20 -3.76 6.58
N SER A 49 9.49 -3.63 7.87
CA SER A 49 8.48 -3.54 8.93
C SER A 49 8.74 -2.36 9.87
N SER A 50 7.69 -1.67 10.29
CA SER A 50 7.73 -0.72 11.41
C SER A 50 6.36 -0.63 12.10
N ASN A 51 6.18 0.27 13.06
CA ASN A 51 4.94 0.39 13.84
C ASN A 51 4.58 1.85 14.21
N LEU A 52 5.04 2.84 13.42
CA LEU A 52 4.70 4.24 13.67
C LEU A 52 3.22 4.50 13.37
N SER A 53 2.58 5.35 14.18
CA SER A 53 1.17 5.72 13.99
C SER A 53 0.83 7.12 14.53
N ILE A 54 -0.37 7.59 14.22
CA ILE A 54 -0.92 8.82 14.82
C ILE A 54 -1.06 8.67 16.34
N ALA A 55 -1.55 7.52 16.83
CA ALA A 55 -1.67 7.27 18.27
C ALA A 55 -0.33 7.32 19.01
N SER A 56 0.79 7.01 18.33
CA SER A 56 2.14 7.13 18.89
C SER A 56 2.73 8.53 18.73
N GLY A 57 1.92 9.55 18.37
CA GLY A 57 2.35 10.94 18.20
C GLY A 57 3.04 11.25 16.86
N THR A 58 3.00 10.34 15.89
CA THR A 58 3.62 10.55 14.56
C THR A 58 2.57 10.99 13.54
N PRO A 59 2.70 12.18 12.90
CA PRO A 59 1.78 12.61 11.84
C PRO A 59 1.67 11.58 10.70
N THR A 60 0.49 11.42 10.10
CA THR A 60 0.20 10.35 9.11
C THR A 60 1.22 10.24 7.99
N ILE A 61 1.70 11.37 7.44
CA ILE A 61 2.70 11.37 6.36
C ILE A 61 4.07 10.79 6.80
N LEU A 62 4.34 10.80 8.10
CA LEU A 62 5.58 10.30 8.69
C LEU A 62 5.44 8.87 9.21
N THR A 63 4.23 8.30 9.27
CA THR A 63 4.01 6.92 9.76
C THR A 63 4.46 5.84 8.77
N ALA A 64 4.70 6.21 7.51
CA ALA A 64 5.10 5.28 6.45
C ALA A 64 6.32 4.43 6.84
N THR A 65 6.15 3.11 6.84
CA THR A 65 7.25 2.14 6.95
C THR A 65 8.21 2.28 5.78
N PHE A 66 7.68 2.37 4.56
CA PHE A 66 8.47 2.63 3.37
C PHE A 66 7.88 3.81 2.59
N ALA A 67 8.70 4.79 2.22
CA ALA A 67 8.28 5.88 1.36
C ALA A 67 9.18 6.02 0.13
N ALA A 68 8.57 6.03 -1.05
CA ALA A 68 9.22 6.26 -2.34
C ALA A 68 8.89 7.65 -2.88
N TYR A 69 9.90 8.51 -2.98
CA TYR A 69 9.78 9.86 -3.54
C TYR A 69 10.49 10.00 -4.89
N GLY A 70 11.70 9.43 -5.02
CA GLY A 70 12.49 9.50 -6.26
C GLY A 70 11.77 8.88 -7.46
N LYS A 71 11.78 9.56 -8.62
CA LYS A 71 11.07 9.13 -9.83
C LYS A 71 11.57 7.78 -10.36
N GLY A 72 10.69 7.01 -11.01
CA GLY A 72 11.01 5.73 -11.62
C GLY A 72 11.34 4.62 -10.62
N PHE A 73 10.85 4.73 -9.37
CA PHE A 73 11.08 3.73 -8.34
C PHE A 73 10.39 2.41 -8.70
N ILE A 74 11.09 1.29 -8.50
CA ILE A 74 10.54 -0.05 -8.70
C ILE A 74 10.74 -0.86 -7.43
N ALA A 75 9.67 -1.48 -6.93
CA ALA A 75 9.76 -2.56 -5.95
C ALA A 75 9.25 -3.86 -6.56
N ARG A 76 9.94 -4.97 -6.26
CA ARG A 76 9.55 -6.29 -6.75
C ARG A 76 9.80 -7.40 -5.72
N ASP A 77 8.86 -8.34 -5.58
CA ASP A 77 9.06 -9.54 -4.75
C ASP A 77 9.44 -9.21 -3.29
N MET A 78 8.76 -8.22 -2.68
CA MET A 78 9.02 -7.74 -1.31
C MET A 78 7.72 -7.32 -0.59
N GLY A 79 7.73 -7.36 0.75
CA GLY A 79 6.67 -6.91 1.63
C GLY A 79 6.97 -5.59 2.34
N PHE A 80 5.94 -4.77 2.54
CA PHE A 80 5.96 -3.54 3.32
C PHE A 80 4.87 -3.63 4.37
N GLN A 81 5.22 -3.53 5.66
CA GLN A 81 4.30 -3.81 6.75
C GLN A 81 4.35 -2.74 7.84
N ASN A 82 3.18 -2.25 8.24
CA ASN A 82 3.04 -1.47 9.47
C ASN A 82 2.26 -2.28 10.51
N THR A 83 2.92 -2.60 11.62
CA THR A 83 2.44 -3.49 12.69
C THR A 83 1.77 -2.75 13.85
N ALA A 84 1.51 -1.44 13.73
CA ALA A 84 0.91 -0.64 14.81
C ALA A 84 -0.45 -1.22 15.29
N GLY A 85 -1.27 -1.73 14.37
CA GLY A 85 -2.54 -2.36 14.71
C GLY A 85 -3.76 -1.44 14.60
N ALA A 86 -4.97 -2.02 14.60
CA ALA A 86 -6.22 -1.29 14.37
C ALA A 86 -6.53 -0.21 15.43
N ALA A 87 -6.07 -0.41 16.67
CA ALA A 87 -6.29 0.53 17.78
C ALA A 87 -5.39 1.77 17.70
N MET A 88 -4.37 1.75 16.83
CA MET A 88 -3.37 2.80 16.72
C MET A 88 -3.71 3.86 15.66
N TYR A 89 -4.93 3.81 15.11
CA TYR A 89 -5.43 4.67 14.04
C TYR A 89 -4.51 4.65 12.80
N GLN A 90 -4.30 5.78 12.13
CA GLN A 90 -3.59 5.86 10.86
C GLN A 90 -2.13 5.38 10.99
N ALA A 91 -1.75 4.39 10.17
CA ALA A 91 -0.44 3.76 10.20
C ALA A 91 -0.07 3.22 8.81
N VAL A 92 0.72 3.99 8.07
CA VAL A 92 1.01 3.72 6.65
C VAL A 92 2.08 2.63 6.52
N ALA A 93 1.82 1.60 5.70
CA ALA A 93 2.84 0.61 5.32
C ALA A 93 3.68 1.12 4.15
N LEU A 94 3.03 1.61 3.09
CA LEU A 94 3.70 2.09 1.90
C LEU A 94 3.16 3.46 1.48
N LEU A 95 4.06 4.42 1.31
CA LEU A 95 3.79 5.71 0.68
C LEU A 95 4.52 5.78 -0.66
N SER A 96 3.80 6.11 -1.73
CA SER A 96 4.41 6.48 -3.00
C SER A 96 4.00 7.88 -3.41
N LYS A 97 5.00 8.73 -3.63
CA LYS A 97 4.93 10.00 -4.34
C LYS A 97 5.76 9.96 -5.63
N SER A 98 6.34 8.80 -5.96
CA SER A 98 7.25 8.61 -7.09
C SER A 98 6.47 8.57 -8.40
N ASP A 99 6.83 9.45 -9.34
CA ASP A 99 6.29 9.41 -10.69
C ASP A 99 6.87 8.24 -11.50
N GLN A 100 6.01 7.58 -12.28
CA GLN A 100 6.31 6.36 -13.02
C GLN A 100 6.80 5.22 -12.11
N SER A 101 6.26 5.12 -10.90
CA SER A 101 6.61 4.04 -9.97
C SER A 101 5.89 2.74 -10.29
N VAL A 102 6.58 1.62 -10.05
CA VAL A 102 6.05 0.26 -10.27
C VAL A 102 6.24 -0.58 -9.01
N PHE A 103 5.18 -1.27 -8.61
CA PHE A 103 5.18 -2.27 -7.54
C PHE A 103 4.69 -3.58 -8.13
N TYR A 104 5.57 -4.58 -8.19
CA TYR A 104 5.27 -5.86 -8.84
C TYR A 104 5.46 -7.04 -7.89
N ARG A 105 4.40 -7.81 -7.64
CA ARG A 105 4.42 -8.90 -6.65
C ARG A 105 4.91 -8.41 -5.30
N CYS A 106 4.26 -7.37 -4.78
CA CYS A 106 4.53 -6.84 -3.46
C CYS A 106 3.40 -7.14 -2.48
N SER A 107 3.74 -7.31 -1.20
CA SER A 107 2.77 -7.34 -0.10
C SER A 107 2.75 -5.97 0.59
N ILE A 108 1.58 -5.41 0.85
CA ILE A 108 1.41 -4.12 1.51
C ILE A 108 0.39 -4.31 2.63
N ASP A 109 0.84 -4.28 3.87
CA ASP A 109 0.09 -4.82 5.00
C ASP A 109 0.03 -3.85 6.19
N ALA A 110 -1.15 -3.30 6.46
CA ALA A 110 -1.41 -2.53 7.67
C ALA A 110 -2.88 -2.66 8.11
N TYR A 111 -3.41 -1.67 8.83
CA TYR A 111 -4.82 -1.57 9.22
C TYR A 111 -5.43 -0.33 8.56
N GLN A 112 -5.47 0.79 9.27
CA GLN A 112 -5.97 2.05 8.74
C GLN A 112 -4.88 2.78 7.93
N ASP A 113 -5.25 3.34 6.77
CA ASP A 113 -4.37 4.11 5.89
C ASP A 113 -3.20 3.27 5.34
N THR A 114 -3.49 2.08 4.80
CA THR A 114 -2.45 1.10 4.45
C THR A 114 -1.51 1.56 3.33
N LEU A 115 -2.09 1.91 2.17
CA LEU A 115 -1.36 2.28 0.95
C LEU A 115 -1.66 3.75 0.61
N TYR A 116 -0.65 4.60 0.84
CA TYR A 116 -0.75 6.02 0.52
C TYR A 116 -0.20 6.30 -0.88
N THR A 117 -1.10 6.31 -1.87
CA THR A 117 -0.81 6.72 -3.25
C THR A 117 -0.87 8.26 -3.37
N GLN A 118 0.10 8.94 -2.76
CA GLN A 118 0.03 10.38 -2.51
C GLN A 118 -0.17 11.22 -3.78
N SER A 119 0.66 11.04 -4.82
CA SER A 119 0.58 11.81 -6.07
C SER A 119 1.31 11.09 -7.22
N ASN A 120 1.23 11.67 -8.43
CA ASN A 120 1.92 11.21 -9.65
C ASN A 120 1.44 9.87 -10.21
N ARG A 121 2.08 9.35 -11.26
CA ARG A 121 1.66 8.13 -11.97
C ARG A 121 2.25 6.89 -11.31
N GLN A 122 1.41 5.92 -10.97
CA GLN A 122 1.81 4.72 -10.23
C GLN A 122 1.15 3.46 -10.80
N PHE A 123 1.88 2.34 -10.81
CA PHE A 123 1.36 1.05 -11.26
C PHE A 123 1.64 -0.07 -10.25
N TYR A 124 0.60 -0.76 -9.81
CA TYR A 124 0.66 -1.89 -8.90
C TYR A 124 0.16 -3.13 -9.63
N ARG A 125 0.96 -4.21 -9.67
CA ARG A 125 0.59 -5.43 -10.36
C ARG A 125 0.91 -6.68 -9.56
N GLU A 126 -0.02 -7.62 -9.52
CA GLU A 126 0.13 -8.89 -8.79
C GLU A 126 0.45 -8.70 -7.30
N CYS A 127 -0.01 -7.59 -6.71
CA CYS A 127 0.22 -7.27 -5.31
C CYS A 127 -0.85 -7.87 -4.39
N LYS A 128 -0.50 -8.05 -3.12
CA LYS A 128 -1.46 -8.31 -2.03
C LYS A 128 -1.53 -7.07 -1.14
N ILE A 129 -2.72 -6.50 -0.93
CA ILE A 129 -2.91 -5.27 -0.16
C ILE A 129 -3.90 -5.57 0.97
N TYR A 130 -3.51 -5.31 2.22
CA TYR A 130 -4.29 -5.68 3.40
C TYR A 130 -4.58 -4.46 4.28
N GLY A 131 -5.84 -4.28 4.69
CA GLY A 131 -6.19 -3.18 5.59
C GLY A 131 -7.62 -3.23 6.09
N THR A 132 -8.02 -2.21 6.83
CA THR A 132 -9.39 -2.04 7.36
C THR A 132 -10.05 -0.79 6.80
N ILE A 133 -9.65 0.38 7.30
CA ILE A 133 -10.19 1.70 6.97
C ILE A 133 -9.25 2.37 5.97
N ASP A 134 -9.81 2.99 4.93
CA ASP A 134 -9.09 3.73 3.89
C ASP A 134 -7.84 2.98 3.39
N ILE A 135 -8.03 1.70 3.03
CA ILE A 135 -6.93 0.78 2.68
C ILE A 135 -6.02 1.41 1.60
N ILE A 136 -6.61 2.05 0.59
CA ILE A 136 -5.89 2.73 -0.49
C ILE A 136 -6.37 4.17 -0.55
N PHE A 137 -5.47 5.13 -0.33
CA PHE A 137 -5.86 6.54 -0.26
C PHE A 137 -4.84 7.45 -0.94
N GLY A 138 -5.23 8.70 -1.18
CA GLY A 138 -4.38 9.73 -1.77
C GLY A 138 -4.95 10.36 -3.04
N ASP A 139 -4.04 10.91 -3.87
CA ASP A 139 -4.39 11.72 -5.04
C ASP A 139 -3.50 11.45 -6.29
N SER A 140 -2.95 10.24 -6.39
CA SER A 140 -2.19 9.78 -7.54
C SER A 140 -3.04 9.56 -8.81
N SER A 141 -2.38 9.29 -9.94
CA SER A 141 -2.98 8.58 -11.09
C SER A 141 -2.50 7.14 -11.00
N VAL A 142 -3.35 6.23 -10.52
CA VAL A 142 -2.94 4.88 -10.16
C VAL A 142 -3.68 3.82 -10.97
N VAL A 143 -2.91 2.82 -11.41
CA VAL A 143 -3.48 1.58 -11.95
C VAL A 143 -3.10 0.42 -11.04
N ILE A 144 -4.10 -0.34 -10.56
CA ILE A 144 -3.90 -1.55 -9.75
C ILE A 144 -4.46 -2.72 -10.55
N GLN A 145 -3.60 -3.60 -11.05
CA GLN A 145 -3.98 -4.66 -11.97
C GLN A 145 -3.62 -6.04 -11.42
N ASN A 146 -4.51 -7.02 -11.59
CA ASN A 146 -4.30 -8.42 -11.20
C ASN A 146 -3.81 -8.58 -9.75
N SER A 147 -4.23 -7.66 -8.88
CA SER A 147 -3.84 -7.64 -7.47
C SER A 147 -4.97 -8.22 -6.63
N THR A 148 -4.70 -8.43 -5.36
CA THR A 148 -5.65 -8.93 -4.38
C THR A 148 -5.75 -7.93 -3.24
N ILE A 149 -6.95 -7.41 -2.97
CA ILE A 149 -7.19 -6.59 -1.79
C ILE A 149 -7.91 -7.45 -0.75
N LEU A 150 -7.32 -7.55 0.44
CA LEU A 150 -7.74 -8.40 1.55
C LEU A 150 -8.20 -7.51 2.69
N VAL A 151 -9.51 -7.41 2.87
CA VAL A 151 -10.11 -6.61 3.93
C VAL A 151 -10.00 -7.37 5.25
N LYS A 152 -9.28 -6.80 6.23
CA LYS A 152 -9.10 -7.33 7.58
C LYS A 152 -10.33 -7.08 8.46
N ARG A 153 -10.42 -7.80 9.58
CA ARG A 153 -11.42 -7.55 10.61
C ARG A 153 -11.17 -6.19 11.28
N PRO A 154 -12.14 -5.25 11.26
CA PRO A 154 -12.01 -3.97 11.96
C PRO A 154 -12.29 -4.14 13.47
N LEU A 155 -12.03 -3.10 14.25
CA LEU A 155 -12.51 -3.07 15.64
C LEU A 155 -14.04 -2.92 15.69
N LEU A 156 -14.62 -3.23 16.85
CA LEU A 156 -16.05 -3.07 17.07
C LEU A 156 -16.48 -1.62 16.81
N GLY A 157 -17.50 -1.43 15.96
CA GLY A 157 -18.02 -0.11 15.60
C GLY A 157 -17.26 0.61 14.48
N GLN A 158 -16.14 0.06 14.00
CA GLN A 158 -15.44 0.56 12.82
C GLN A 158 -16.03 -0.05 11.53
N ILE A 159 -15.98 0.72 10.46
CA ILE A 159 -16.45 0.36 9.12
C ILE A 159 -15.24 0.29 8.20
N ASN A 160 -15.08 -0.79 7.45
CA ASN A 160 -14.01 -0.88 6.48
C ASN A 160 -14.32 -0.04 5.25
N THR A 161 -13.30 0.64 4.76
CA THR A 161 -13.36 1.42 3.52
C THR A 161 -12.18 1.04 2.65
N ILE A 162 -12.43 0.64 1.41
CA ILE A 162 -11.34 0.21 0.51
C ILE A 162 -10.56 1.42 -0.01
N THR A 163 -11.26 2.51 -0.37
CA THR A 163 -10.63 3.70 -0.96
C THR A 163 -11.10 5.00 -0.32
N ALA A 164 -10.17 5.94 -0.07
CA ALA A 164 -10.49 7.33 0.26
C ALA A 164 -9.70 8.28 -0.63
N GLN A 165 -10.40 8.99 -1.52
CA GLN A 165 -9.77 9.88 -2.50
C GLN A 165 -9.75 11.32 -1.97
N GLY A 166 -8.62 12.03 -2.15
CA GLY A 166 -8.45 13.41 -1.67
C GLY A 166 -8.74 14.54 -2.67
N LYS A 167 -9.18 14.25 -3.90
CA LYS A 167 -9.27 15.25 -4.98
C LYS A 167 -10.62 15.98 -4.99
N SER A 168 -10.59 17.30 -4.97
CA SER A 168 -11.79 18.18 -5.00
C SER A 168 -12.27 18.56 -6.40
N GLN A 169 -11.55 18.20 -7.48
CA GLN A 169 -11.89 18.57 -8.86
C GLN A 169 -11.87 17.37 -9.84
N PRO A 170 -12.93 17.18 -10.67
CA PRO A 170 -13.11 15.99 -11.51
C PRO A 170 -12.31 15.94 -12.82
N ALA A 171 -11.60 17.00 -13.23
CA ALA A 171 -11.09 17.14 -14.61
C ALA A 171 -9.79 16.35 -14.96
N PHE A 172 -9.09 15.79 -13.98
CA PHE A 172 -7.79 15.09 -14.20
C PHE A 172 -7.77 13.69 -13.57
N GLN A 173 -8.93 13.02 -13.55
CA GLN A 173 -9.15 11.76 -12.83
C GLN A 173 -8.79 10.54 -13.69
N HIS A 174 -7.76 9.78 -13.30
CA HIS A 174 -7.51 8.42 -13.82
C HIS A 174 -7.05 7.48 -12.69
N TRP A 175 -7.99 6.95 -11.90
CA TRP A 175 -7.76 5.74 -11.10
C TRP A 175 -8.36 4.57 -11.86
N HIS A 176 -7.60 3.51 -12.12
CA HIS A 176 -8.12 2.28 -12.73
C HIS A 176 -7.76 1.10 -11.84
N ILE A 177 -8.76 0.44 -11.25
CA ILE A 177 -8.52 -0.69 -10.34
C ILE A 177 -9.16 -1.94 -10.93
N HIS A 178 -8.31 -2.83 -11.46
CA HIS A 178 -8.68 -4.15 -11.97
C HIS A 178 -8.12 -5.22 -11.01
N THR A 179 -8.90 -5.57 -9.99
CA THR A 179 -8.41 -6.36 -8.84
C THR A 179 -9.39 -7.48 -8.45
N LYS A 180 -8.91 -8.46 -7.70
CA LYS A 180 -9.77 -9.39 -6.96
C LYS A 180 -9.96 -8.88 -5.53
N LEU A 181 -11.20 -8.78 -5.08
CA LEU A 181 -11.54 -8.34 -3.72
C LEU A 181 -11.90 -9.56 -2.88
N TYR A 182 -11.22 -9.74 -1.74
CA TYR A 182 -11.53 -10.78 -0.76
C TYR A 182 -11.85 -10.15 0.60
N TYR A 183 -12.94 -10.62 1.21
CA TYR A 183 -13.36 -10.18 2.55
C TYR A 183 -12.99 -11.26 3.57
N SER A 184 -12.33 -10.89 4.67
CA SER A 184 -12.29 -11.75 5.86
C SER A 184 -13.52 -11.47 6.72
N THR A 185 -14.59 -12.27 6.59
CA THR A 185 -15.68 -12.25 7.57
C THR A 185 -15.53 -13.45 8.48
N CYS A 186 -15.18 -13.21 9.75
CA CYS A 186 -15.36 -14.23 10.78
C CYS A 186 -16.86 -14.27 11.09
N ARG A 187 -17.45 -15.46 11.04
CA ARG A 187 -18.89 -15.74 11.23
C ARG A 187 -19.28 -15.60 12.70
N GLU A 188 -19.07 -14.42 13.28
CA GLU A 188 -19.62 -14.04 14.58
C GLU A 188 -20.16 -12.61 14.47
N SER A 189 -21.46 -12.51 14.72
CA SER A 189 -22.35 -11.36 14.58
C SER A 189 -21.75 -10.02 15.05
N PHE A 190 -21.33 -9.16 14.11
CA PHE A 190 -21.20 -7.73 14.36
C PHE A 190 -21.61 -6.94 13.10
N GLY A 191 -22.56 -6.02 13.27
CA GLY A 191 -23.21 -5.24 12.21
C GLY A 191 -22.34 -4.14 11.59
N GLY A 192 -21.10 -4.45 11.22
CA GLY A 192 -20.25 -3.55 10.45
C GLY A 192 -20.46 -3.75 8.94
N SER A 193 -21.00 -2.74 8.26
CA SER A 193 -21.03 -2.70 6.80
C SER A 193 -19.61 -2.54 6.24
N ASN A 194 -19.30 -3.17 5.10
CA ASN A 194 -18.10 -2.82 4.32
C ASN A 194 -18.53 -1.82 3.23
N ILE A 195 -17.84 -0.69 3.11
CA ILE A 195 -18.20 0.36 2.16
C ILE A 195 -17.11 0.47 1.11
N LEU A 196 -17.50 0.32 -0.16
CA LEU A 196 -16.69 0.83 -1.28
C LEU A 196 -16.77 2.35 -1.19
N GLY A 197 -15.67 3.03 -0.85
CA GLY A 197 -15.68 4.46 -0.53
C GLY A 197 -16.19 5.37 -1.66
N SER A 198 -16.38 6.66 -1.34
CA SER A 198 -17.15 7.67 -2.08
C SER A 198 -16.70 8.02 -3.51
N ALA A 199 -15.67 7.36 -4.05
CA ALA A 199 -15.14 7.63 -5.40
C ALA A 199 -15.20 6.43 -6.37
N MET A 200 -15.82 5.32 -5.99
CA MET A 200 -15.91 4.11 -6.82
C MET A 200 -16.98 4.15 -7.92
N GLU A 201 -17.38 5.32 -8.41
CA GLU A 201 -18.33 5.40 -9.55
C GLU A 201 -17.63 5.38 -10.93
N LYS A 202 -16.29 5.38 -10.99
CA LYS A 202 -15.57 5.28 -12.27
C LYS A 202 -14.39 4.31 -12.17
N LEU A 203 -14.52 3.17 -12.86
CA LEU A 203 -13.47 2.21 -13.27
C LEU A 203 -13.18 1.02 -12.33
N LEU A 204 -14.24 0.34 -11.88
CA LEU A 204 -14.20 -1.10 -11.59
C LEU A 204 -14.60 -1.89 -12.85
N ASP A 205 -13.72 -2.01 -13.83
CA ASP A 205 -13.94 -2.97 -14.91
C ASP A 205 -13.42 -4.34 -14.46
N HIS A 206 -14.31 -5.31 -14.31
CA HIS A 206 -14.01 -6.74 -14.06
C HIS A 206 -13.45 -7.11 -12.68
N CYS A 207 -13.85 -6.43 -11.59
CA CYS A 207 -13.50 -6.87 -10.24
C CYS A 207 -14.33 -8.08 -9.78
N TYR A 208 -13.65 -9.16 -9.43
CA TYR A 208 -14.28 -10.35 -8.83
C TYR A 208 -14.40 -10.18 -7.32
N HIS A 209 -15.63 -10.22 -6.81
CA HIS A 209 -15.91 -10.27 -5.39
C HIS A 209 -15.84 -11.74 -4.94
N GLY A 210 -14.75 -12.12 -4.27
CA GLY A 210 -14.54 -13.46 -3.74
C GLY A 210 -15.39 -13.73 -2.50
N LYS A 211 -15.79 -15.00 -2.30
CA LYS A 211 -16.38 -15.47 -1.03
C LYS A 211 -15.35 -15.36 0.11
N PRO A 212 -15.79 -15.29 1.38
CA PRO A 212 -14.89 -15.26 2.53
C PRO A 212 -13.89 -16.42 2.49
N ILE A 213 -12.62 -16.12 2.77
CA ILE A 213 -11.60 -17.15 2.95
C ILE A 213 -11.91 -17.79 4.32
N GLY A 214 -12.47 -19.01 4.30
CA GLY A 214 -12.64 -19.83 5.51
C GLY A 214 -11.29 -20.04 6.20
N LYS A 215 -11.31 -20.29 7.52
CA LYS A 215 -10.09 -20.62 8.27
C LYS A 215 -9.28 -21.67 7.48
N LEU A 216 -8.01 -21.35 7.22
CA LEU A 216 -7.02 -22.39 6.99
C LEU A 216 -6.81 -23.05 8.34
N ASP A 217 -7.18 -24.33 8.43
CA ASP A 217 -6.99 -25.18 9.62
C ASP A 217 -5.52 -25.25 10.03
#